data_AF-A0A843K7S4-F1
#
_entry.id   AF-A0A843K7S4-F1
#
_cell.length_a   1.000
_cell.length_b   1.000
_cell.length_c   1.000
_cell.angle_alpha   90.00
_cell.angle_beta   90.00
_cell.angle_gamma   90.00
#
_symmetry.space_group_name_H-M   'P 1'
#
loop_
_entity.id
_entity.type
_entity.pdbx_description
1 polymer ?
#
loop_
_entity_poly.entity_id
_entity_poly.type
_entity_poly.pdbx_seq_one_letter_code
_entity_poly.pdbx_strand_id
1 'polypeptide(L)' 'MKTLPMVESISIVAGRIKKPGIALADACIGATAQVHGLSVLSGDKHFDQMNIQRIGYP' A
#
# COMPACT_ATOMS: atom_id res chain seq x y z
N MET A 1 12.59 0.65 -14.34
CA MET A 1 11.89 1.10 -13.12
C MET A 1 10.79 2.07 -13.55
N LYS A 2 9.54 1.82 -13.18
CA LYS A 2 8.41 2.72 -13.47
C LYS A 2 7.94 3.33 -12.16
N THR A 3 7.83 4.66 -12.10
CA THR A 3 7.26 5.36 -10.95
C THR A 3 5.76 5.53 -11.17
N LEU A 4 4.97 5.30 -10.12
CA LEU A 4 3.54 5.58 -10.11
C LEU A 4 3.33 6.88 -9.32
N PRO A 5 2.76 7.93 -9.94
CA PRO A 5 2.54 9.19 -9.25
C PRO A 5 1.44 9.03 -8.20
N MET A 6 1.59 9.73 -7.09
CA MET A 6 0.49 9.92 -6.14
C MET A 6 -0.60 10.76 -6.80
N VAL A 7 -1.80 10.20 -6.89
CA VAL A 7 -3.00 10.88 -7.40
C VAL A 7 -4.10 10.85 -6.35
N GLU A 8 -5.12 11.68 -6.54
CA GLU A 8 -6.22 11.86 -5.58
C GLU A 8 -6.86 10.53 -5.16
N SER A 9 -7.12 9.62 -6.10
CA SER A 9 -7.72 8.31 -5.80
C SER A 9 -6.86 7.48 -4.83
N ILE A 10 -5.53 7.49 -5.00
CA ILE A 10 -4.60 6.81 -4.10
C ILE A 10 -4.62 7.49 -2.72
N SER A 11 -4.61 8.82 -2.67
CA SER A 11 -4.64 9.57 -1.41
C SER A 11 -5.91 9.29 -0.59
N ILE A 12 -7.06 9.20 -1.25
CA ILE A 12 -8.34 8.86 -0.59
C ILE A 12 -8.30 7.46 0.00
N VAL A 13 -7.82 6.48 -0.77
CA VAL A 13 -7.69 5.08 -0.30
C VAL A 13 -6.68 4.98 0.83
N ALA A 14 -5.54 5.68 0.75
CA ALA A 14 -4.53 5.73 1.79
C ALA A 14 -5.09 6.29 3.10
N GLY A 15 -5.92 7.34 3.02
CA GLY A 15 -6.62 7.89 4.18
C GLY A 15 -7.54 6.87 4.87
N ARG A 16 -8.16 5.95 4.12
CA ARG A 16 -9.00 4.87 4.67
C ARG A 16 -8.18 3.74 5.28
N ILE A 17 -7.01 3.44 4.72
CA ILE A 17 -6.10 2.42 5.24
C ILE A 17 -5.41 2.90 6.53
N LYS A 18 -5.12 4.20 6.61
CA LYS A 18 -4.40 4.80 7.73
C LYS A 18 -5.13 4.57 9.06
N LYS A 19 -4.42 3.95 9.99
CA LYS A 19 -4.81 3.75 11.39
C LYS A 19 -3.58 3.85 12.31
N PRO A 20 -3.73 3.95 13.64
CA PRO A 20 -2.59 3.88 14.55
C PRO A 20 -1.74 2.63 14.26
N GLY A 21 -0.41 2.76 14.31
CA GLY A 21 0.53 1.66 14.01
C GLY A 21 0.89 1.46 12.53
N ILE A 22 0.16 2.03 11.57
CA ILE A 22 0.53 2.01 10.14
C ILE A 22 1.18 3.34 9.76
N ALA A 23 2.37 3.33 9.15
CA ALA A 23 2.99 4.54 8.65
C ALA A 23 2.22 5.13 7.46
N LEU A 24 2.28 6.45 7.26
CA LEU A 24 1.62 7.08 6.11
C LEU A 24 2.15 6.53 4.78
N ALA A 25 3.46 6.26 4.70
CA ALA A 25 4.09 5.68 3.53
C ALA A 25 3.50 4.30 3.19
N ASP A 26 3.33 3.42 4.18
CA ASP A 26 2.75 2.09 3.97
C ASP A 26 1.30 2.19 3.52
N ALA A 27 0.53 3.12 4.09
CA ALA A 27 -0.84 3.38 3.65
C ALA A 27 -0.90 3.83 2.18
N CYS A 28 0.00 4.72 1.75
CA CYS A 28 0.10 5.15 0.35
C CYS A 28 0.54 4.01 -0.59
N ILE A 29 1.49 3.17 -0.18
CA ILE A 29 1.94 2.02 -0.95
C ILE A 29 0.82 1.00 -1.09
N GLY A 30 0.14 0.65 0.01
CA GLY A 30 -0.98 -0.28 0.01
C GLY A 30 -2.15 0.24 -0.82
N ALA A 31 -2.46 1.54 -0.73
CA ALA A 31 -3.47 2.18 -1.57
C ALA A 31 -3.11 2.12 -3.06
N THR A 32 -1.85 2.41 -3.41
CA THR A 32 -1.36 2.31 -4.79
C THR A 32 -1.55 0.89 -5.31
N ALA A 33 -1.20 -0.12 -4.51
CA ALA A 33 -1.37 -1.51 -4.86
C ALA A 33 -2.85 -1.89 -5.06
N GLN A 34 -3.76 -1.44 -4.19
CA GLN A 34 -5.20 -1.65 -4.36
C GLN A 34 -5.75 -1.02 -5.64
N VAL A 35 -5.45 0.26 -5.88
CA VAL A 35 -5.99 1.03 -7.02
C VAL A 35 -5.53 0.45 -8.35
N HIS A 36 -4.31 -0.08 -8.40
CA HIS A 36 -3.73 -0.62 -9.63
C HIS A 36 -3.79 -2.16 -9.75
N GLY A 37 -4.37 -2.86 -8.76
CA GLY A 37 -4.44 -4.32 -8.75
C GLY A 37 -3.07 -4.99 -8.71
N LEU A 38 -2.13 -4.43 -7.95
CA LEU A 38 -0.74 -4.89 -7.85
C LEU A 38 -0.48 -5.61 -6.52
N SER A 39 0.59 -6.40 -6.51
CA SER A 39 1.16 -6.99 -5.29
C SER A 39 2.32 -6.15 -4.76
N VAL A 40 2.55 -6.17 -3.46
CA VAL A 40 3.67 -5.45 -2.80
C VAL A 40 4.76 -6.43 -2.39
N LEU A 41 5.97 -6.26 -2.89
CA LEU A 41 7.15 -6.97 -2.42
C LEU A 41 7.68 -6.26 -1.17
N SER A 42 7.48 -6.84 0.02
CA SER A 42 7.91 -6.25 1.28
C SER A 42 8.07 -7.28 2.40
N GLY A 43 9.08 -7.07 3.26
CA GLY A 43 9.23 -7.77 4.53
C GLY A 43 8.26 -7.30 5.62
N ASP A 44 7.61 -6.15 5.44
CA ASP A 44 6.66 -5.62 6.41
C ASP A 44 5.31 -6.33 6.31
N LYS A 45 4.89 -6.98 7.40
CA LYS A 45 3.62 -7.72 7.50
C LYS A 45 2.40 -6.83 7.62
N HIS A 46 2.53 -5.51 7.84
CA HIS A 46 1.37 -4.61 7.89
C HIS A 46 0.56 -4.62 6.59
N PHE A 47 1.20 -4.87 5.44
CA PHE A 47 0.51 -4.96 4.14
C PHE A 47 -0.47 -6.15 4.06
N ASP A 48 -0.30 -7.19 4.89
CA ASP A 48 -1.25 -8.32 4.98
C ASP A 48 -2.64 -7.86 5.48
N GLN A 49 -2.72 -6.69 6.11
CA GLN A 49 -3.97 -6.10 6.61
C GLN A 49 -4.65 -5.15 5.61
N MET A 50 -4.06 -4.94 4.43
CA MET A 50 -4.48 -3.87 3.50
C MET A 50 -5.21 -4.41 2.26
N ASN A 51 -5.87 -5.58 2.33
CA ASN A 51 -6.61 -6.18 1.20
C ASN A 51 -5.83 -6.18 -0.13
N ILE A 52 -4.54 -6.52 -0.06
CA ILE A 52 -3.62 -6.65 -1.18
C ILE A 52 -2.80 -7.91 -0.99
N GLN A 53 -2.21 -8.42 -2.06
CA GLN A 53 -1.24 -9.49 -1.95
C GLN A 53 0.12 -8.92 -1.57
N ARG A 54 0.64 -9.33 -0.40
CA ARG A 54 2.06 -9.14 -0.08
C ARG A 54 2.88 -10.33 -0.54
N ILE A 55 3.98 -10.05 -1.21
CA ILE A 55 5.03 -11.02 -1.52
C ILE A 55 6.14 -10.76 -0.49
N GLY A 56 6.35 -11.71 0.43
CA GLY A 56 7.48 -11.66 1.34
C GLY A 56 8.79 -11.94 0.62
N TYR A 57 9.89 -11.46 1.17
CA TYR A 57 11.24 -11.90 0.80
C TYR A 57 12.00 -12.34 2.07
N PRO A 58 13.02 -13.21 1.94
CA PRO A 58 13.79 -13.74 3.07
C PRO A 58 14.44 -12.66 3.93
#